data_AF-A0A7C3SM99-F1
#
_entry.id   AF-A0A7C3SM99-F1
#
_cell.length_a   1.000
_cell.length_b   1.000
_cell.length_c   1.000
_cell.angle_alpha   90.00
_cell.angle_beta   90.00
_cell.angle_gamma   90.00
#
_symmetry.space_group_name_H-M   'P 1'
#
loop_
_entity.id
_entity.type
_entity.pdbx_description
1 polymer ?
#
loop_
_entity_poly.entity_id
_entity_poly.type
_entity_poly.pdbx_seq_one_letter_code
_entity_poly.pdbx_strand_id
1 'polypeptide(L)'
;MLSKDLLVFVLSSFVLAALADAWFYLARDGVADLALPLLLLLYGLLRMYTPTAGALLALKLSGKGLREELASYLSIRGRAVLHYLAAPLLVYFALGVYTLLGLATGLVDLGKPEKVLLEQLSRQGSFPVTAELLRALMLAQLLLAYIPAVTLNAFFALGEEIGWRGYMYRRLGSQPDLKSITVIGTTWGLWHATAIGLLGHNYPVLRWAGVPLFIPFCILLTAIMLPLVTRAQSILPAVSLHGALNALWSFTILATRLEGIEGEVLGGLGALGLLSLAVVYLVLRVFFNRLARRG
;
A
#
# COMPACT_ATOMS: atom_id res chain seq x y z
N MET A 1 19.19 -7.66 -20.39
CA MET A 1 19.96 -6.67 -19.61
C MET A 1 19.02 -5.61 -19.09
N LEU A 2 19.10 -5.25 -17.80
CA LEU A 2 18.43 -4.04 -17.29
C LEU A 2 19.01 -2.84 -18.04
N SER A 3 18.17 -1.93 -18.52
CA SER A 3 18.64 -0.68 -19.12
C SER A 3 19.31 0.18 -18.04
N LYS A 4 20.31 0.98 -18.43
CA LYS A 4 21.05 1.85 -17.50
C LYS A 4 20.12 2.81 -16.74
N ASP A 5 19.06 3.29 -17.38
CA ASP A 5 18.05 4.17 -16.77
C ASP A 5 17.25 3.45 -15.67
N LEU A 6 16.87 2.19 -15.90
CA LEU A 6 16.16 1.39 -14.91
C LEU A 6 17.04 1.07 -13.69
N LEU A 7 18.34 0.85 -13.89
CA LEU A 7 19.27 0.67 -12.78
C LEU A 7 19.40 1.94 -11.92
N VAL A 8 19.54 3.12 -12.56
CA VAL A 8 19.57 4.41 -11.85
C VAL A 8 18.29 4.59 -11.04
N PHE A 9 17.13 4.34 -11.66
CA PHE A 9 15.84 4.43 -10.97
C PHE A 9 15.82 3.57 -9.70
N VAL A 10 16.10 2.27 -9.81
CA VAL A 10 16.03 1.36 -8.66
C VAL A 10 17.03 1.76 -7.57
N LEU A 11 18.29 2.02 -7.93
CA LEU A 11 19.32 2.37 -6.95
C LEU A 11 18.98 3.68 -6.23
N SER A 12 18.59 4.72 -6.96
CA SER A 12 18.27 6.02 -6.35
C SER A 12 17.02 5.92 -5.46
N SER A 13 15.99 5.18 -5.87
CA SER A 13 14.80 4.97 -5.05
C SER A 13 15.12 4.25 -3.74
N PHE A 14 15.99 3.23 -3.78
CA PHE A 14 16.38 2.45 -2.60
C PHE A 14 17.31 3.24 -1.67
N VAL A 15 18.30 3.94 -2.22
CA VAL A 15 19.24 4.74 -1.42
C VAL A 15 18.51 5.88 -0.72
N LEU A 16 17.67 6.63 -1.43
CA LEU A 16 16.90 7.72 -0.82
C LEU A 16 15.92 7.20 0.25
N ALA A 17 15.32 6.03 0.01
CA ALA A 17 14.47 5.36 0.99
C ALA A 17 15.23 4.98 2.26
N ALA A 18 16.38 4.32 2.12
CA ALA A 18 17.22 3.93 3.24
C ALA A 18 17.72 5.15 4.04
N LEU A 19 18.04 6.26 3.36
CA LEU A 19 18.42 7.52 4.01
C LEU A 19 17.25 8.12 4.81
N ALA A 20 16.03 8.11 4.25
CA ALA A 20 14.83 8.57 4.96
C ALA A 20 14.54 7.67 6.18
N ASP A 21 14.70 6.35 6.06
CA ASP A 21 14.53 5.39 7.16
C ASP A 21 15.56 5.62 8.27
N ALA A 22 16.83 5.81 7.91
CA ALA A 22 17.91 6.10 8.85
C ALA A 22 17.71 7.44 9.55
N TRP A 23 17.33 8.50 8.81
CA TRP A 23 17.01 9.80 9.38
C TRP A 23 15.88 9.69 10.40
N PHE A 24 14.78 9.02 10.05
CA PHE A 24 13.64 8.86 10.97
C PHE A 24 14.00 8.02 12.19
N TYR A 25 14.75 6.94 12.02
CA TYR A 25 15.25 6.11 13.11
C TYR A 25 16.07 6.91 14.13
N LEU A 26 16.94 7.81 13.65
CA LEU A 26 17.78 8.65 14.51
C LEU A 26 17.02 9.82 15.14
N ALA A 27 16.02 10.36 14.45
CA ALA A 27 15.30 11.55 14.90
C ALA A 27 14.17 11.24 15.90
N ARG A 28 13.50 10.08 15.78
CA ARG A 28 12.23 9.80 16.47
C ARG A 28 12.31 9.84 18.00
N ASP A 29 13.43 9.44 18.60
CA ASP A 29 13.58 9.36 20.06
C ASP A 29 13.88 10.74 20.69
N GLY A 30 14.24 11.74 19.88
CA GLY A 30 14.54 13.10 20.31
C GLY A 30 13.39 14.09 20.17
N VAL A 31 12.20 13.63 19.73
CA VAL A 31 11.05 14.48 19.44
C VAL A 31 9.99 14.30 20.52
N ALA A 32 9.40 15.42 20.98
CA ALA A 32 8.30 15.38 21.93
C ALA A 32 7.10 14.59 21.37
N ASP A 33 6.40 13.84 22.23
CA ASP A 33 5.29 12.96 21.84
C ASP A 33 4.21 13.68 21.00
N LEU A 34 3.90 14.94 21.32
CA LEU A 34 2.93 15.75 20.57
C LEU A 34 3.37 16.06 19.12
N ALA A 35 4.66 16.06 18.84
CA ALA A 35 5.23 16.33 17.52
C ALA A 35 5.51 15.06 16.71
N LEU A 36 5.50 13.88 17.34
CA LEU A 36 5.76 12.59 16.67
C LEU A 36 4.80 12.30 15.49
N PRO A 37 3.48 12.58 15.57
CA PRO A 37 2.59 12.40 14.43
C PRO A 37 2.97 13.25 13.21
N LEU A 38 3.43 14.49 13.42
CA LEU A 38 3.90 15.36 12.35
C LEU A 38 5.19 14.83 11.73
N LEU A 39 6.11 14.32 12.55
CA LEU A 39 7.33 13.66 12.07
C LEU A 39 7.00 12.41 11.24
N LEU A 40 6.03 11.60 11.67
CA LEU A 40 5.55 10.43 10.92
C LEU A 40 4.95 10.81 9.57
N LEU A 41 4.15 11.88 9.50
CA LEU A 41 3.61 12.40 8.24
C LEU A 41 4.72 12.88 7.31
N LEU A 42 5.71 13.61 7.84
CA LEU A 42 6.86 14.08 7.06
C LEU A 42 7.70 12.90 6.56
N TYR A 43 7.99 11.93 7.43
CA TYR A 43 8.69 10.70 7.06
C TYR A 43 7.94 9.94 5.97
N GLY A 44 6.63 9.71 6.14
CA GLY A 44 5.81 9.05 5.13
C GLY A 44 5.86 9.75 3.78
N LEU A 45 5.76 11.09 3.77
CA LEU A 45 5.82 11.88 2.54
C LEU A 45 7.18 11.74 1.85
N LEU A 46 8.28 11.96 2.60
CA LEU A 46 9.63 11.87 2.07
C LEU A 46 9.92 10.46 1.54
N ARG A 47 9.56 9.44 2.31
CA ARG A 47 9.81 8.04 1.99
C ARG A 47 9.05 7.63 0.74
N MET A 48 7.74 7.89 0.68
CA MET A 48 6.88 7.49 -0.44
C MET A 48 7.20 8.22 -1.75
N TYR A 49 7.87 9.37 -1.71
CA TYR A 49 8.29 10.10 -2.91
C TYR A 49 9.68 9.72 -3.43
N THR A 50 10.40 8.81 -2.77
CA THR A 50 11.71 8.32 -3.27
C THR A 50 11.62 7.56 -4.61
N PRO A 51 10.55 6.82 -4.96
CA PRO A 51 10.38 6.24 -6.29
C PRO A 51 10.19 7.32 -7.35
N THR A 52 9.38 8.35 -7.07
CA THR A 52 9.29 9.53 -7.93
C THR A 52 10.66 10.17 -8.14
N ALA A 53 11.40 10.48 -7.07
CA ALA A 53 12.72 11.10 -7.18
C ALA A 53 13.70 10.27 -8.04
N GLY A 54 13.73 8.95 -7.85
CA GLY A 54 14.51 8.04 -8.69
C GLY A 54 14.08 8.06 -10.15
N ALA A 55 12.78 8.13 -10.44
CA ALA A 55 12.26 8.19 -11.81
C ALA A 55 12.62 9.51 -12.49
N LEU A 56 12.46 10.64 -11.78
CA LEU A 56 12.84 11.96 -12.29
C LEU A 56 14.34 12.03 -12.61
N LEU A 57 15.19 11.49 -11.72
CA LEU A 57 16.64 11.42 -11.93
C LEU A 57 17.00 10.57 -13.14
N ALA A 58 16.43 9.36 -13.25
CA ALA A 58 16.68 8.48 -14.38
C ALA A 58 16.22 9.09 -15.72
N LEU A 59 15.08 9.79 -15.74
CA LEU A 59 14.60 10.52 -16.93
C LEU A 59 15.56 11.64 -17.32
N LYS A 60 16.00 12.45 -16.35
CA LYS A 60 16.94 13.55 -16.56
C LYS A 60 18.27 13.06 -17.13
N LEU A 61 18.84 11.99 -16.57
CA LEU A 61 20.09 11.41 -17.06
C LEU A 61 19.95 10.72 -18.43
N SER A 62 18.75 10.30 -18.80
CA SER A 62 18.47 9.71 -20.11
C SER A 62 18.14 10.75 -21.20
N GLY A 63 18.13 12.04 -20.86
CA GLY A 63 17.73 13.12 -21.79
C GLY A 63 16.27 13.06 -22.24
N LYS A 64 15.40 12.33 -21.51
CA LYS A 64 13.98 12.19 -21.85
C LYS A 64 13.18 13.37 -21.32
N GLY A 65 12.21 13.85 -22.10
CA GLY A 65 11.28 14.92 -21.69
C GLY A 65 10.47 14.51 -20.47
N LEU A 66 10.68 15.22 -19.36
CA LEU A 66 10.08 14.87 -18.06
C LEU A 66 8.56 15.05 -18.07
N ARG A 67 8.11 16.18 -18.64
CA ARG A 67 6.70 16.56 -18.68
C ARG A 67 5.91 15.61 -19.56
N GLU A 68 6.42 15.31 -20.75
CA GLU A 68 5.80 14.41 -21.71
C GLU A 68 5.67 13.01 -21.12
N GLU A 69 6.72 12.55 -20.44
CA GLU A 69 6.70 11.23 -19.82
C GLU A 69 5.70 11.15 -18.66
N LEU A 70 5.72 12.10 -17.73
CA LEU A 70 4.76 12.16 -16.60
C LEU A 70 3.31 12.25 -17.10
N ALA A 71 3.06 13.12 -18.08
CA ALA A 71 1.73 13.28 -18.68
C ALA A 71 1.22 11.99 -19.35
N SER A 72 2.13 11.14 -19.86
CA SER A 72 1.76 9.89 -20.52
C SER A 72 1.11 8.86 -19.60
N TYR A 73 1.40 8.90 -18.30
CA TYR A 73 0.82 7.98 -17.32
C TYR A 73 -0.05 8.66 -16.26
N LEU A 74 -0.12 10.00 -16.21
CA LEU A 74 -1.03 10.78 -15.35
C LEU A 74 -2.28 11.27 -16.10
N SER A 75 -2.79 10.48 -17.05
CA SER A 75 -3.93 10.91 -17.87
C SER A 75 -5.23 11.01 -17.04
N ILE A 76 -5.85 12.20 -17.05
CA ILE A 76 -7.16 12.47 -16.42
C ILE A 76 -8.24 12.41 -17.50
N ARG A 77 -8.54 11.20 -17.98
CA ARG A 77 -9.67 10.94 -18.90
C ARG A 77 -10.83 10.34 -18.13
N GLY A 78 -12.06 10.42 -18.67
CA GLY A 78 -13.27 9.91 -18.00
C GLY A 78 -13.14 8.47 -17.48
N ARG A 79 -12.55 7.57 -18.28
CA ARG A 79 -12.25 6.18 -17.84
C ARG A 79 -11.26 6.11 -16.68
N ALA A 80 -10.25 6.99 -16.63
CA ALA A 80 -9.25 7.01 -15.57
C ALA A 80 -9.85 7.51 -14.26
N VAL A 81 -10.71 8.54 -14.32
CA VAL A 81 -11.47 9.03 -13.16
C VAL A 81 -12.45 7.96 -12.66
N LEU A 82 -13.16 7.29 -13.57
CA LEU A 82 -14.06 6.19 -13.19
C LEU A 82 -13.30 5.08 -12.45
N HIS A 83 -12.17 4.62 -13.00
CA HIS A 83 -11.37 3.59 -12.35
C HIS A 83 -10.69 4.09 -11.07
N TYR A 84 -10.32 5.38 -10.98
CA TYR A 84 -9.82 6.01 -9.75
C TYR A 84 -10.86 5.93 -8.62
N LEU A 85 -12.12 6.23 -8.91
CA LEU A 85 -13.19 6.14 -7.90
C LEU A 85 -13.59 4.69 -7.61
N ALA A 86 -13.51 3.79 -8.59
CA ALA A 86 -13.90 2.39 -8.39
C ALA A 86 -12.82 1.54 -7.70
N ALA A 87 -11.53 1.82 -7.90
CA ALA A 87 -10.44 0.96 -7.44
C ALA A 87 -10.36 0.79 -5.90
N PRO A 88 -10.63 1.80 -5.05
CA PRO A 88 -10.74 1.62 -3.59
C PRO A 88 -11.73 0.53 -3.17
N LEU A 89 -12.79 0.30 -3.94
CA LEU A 89 -13.81 -0.71 -3.63
C LEU A 89 -13.23 -2.14 -3.63
N LEU A 90 -12.13 -2.37 -4.36
CA LEU A 90 -11.41 -3.65 -4.33
C LEU A 90 -10.74 -3.89 -2.97
N VAL A 91 -10.34 -2.82 -2.27
CA VAL A 91 -9.75 -2.90 -0.93
C VAL A 91 -10.82 -3.18 0.11
N TYR A 92 -11.97 -2.53 0.01
CA TYR A 92 -13.14 -2.86 0.82
C TYR A 92 -13.57 -4.32 0.62
N PHE A 93 -13.58 -4.78 -0.63
CA PHE A 93 -13.87 -6.18 -0.94
C PHE A 93 -12.83 -7.13 -0.33
N ALA A 94 -11.53 -6.83 -0.46
CA ALA A 94 -10.46 -7.60 0.19
C ALA A 94 -10.62 -7.61 1.72
N LEU A 95 -11.00 -6.49 2.34
CA LEU A 95 -11.24 -6.42 3.78
C LEU A 95 -12.41 -7.31 4.21
N GLY A 96 -13.48 -7.34 3.42
CA GLY A 96 -14.61 -8.24 3.61
C GLY A 96 -14.21 -9.71 3.51
N VAL A 97 -13.47 -10.08 2.46
CA VAL A 97 -12.95 -11.45 2.28
C VAL A 97 -12.03 -11.85 3.44
N TYR A 98 -11.11 -10.96 3.84
CA TYR A 98 -10.22 -11.17 4.98
C TYR A 98 -11.01 -11.46 6.26
N THR A 99 -12.01 -10.62 6.54
CA THR A 99 -12.83 -10.75 7.75
C THR A 99 -13.64 -12.04 7.73
N LEU A 100 -14.27 -12.39 6.61
CA LEU A 100 -15.07 -13.61 6.48
C LEU A 100 -14.22 -14.88 6.63
N LEU A 101 -13.09 -14.94 5.94
CA LEU A 101 -12.16 -16.07 6.05
C LEU A 101 -11.60 -16.18 7.47
N GLY A 102 -11.18 -15.05 8.05
CA GLY A 102 -10.63 -15.01 9.41
C GLY A 102 -11.63 -15.40 10.48
N LEU A 103 -12.90 -15.03 10.35
CA LEU A 103 -13.97 -15.49 11.24
C LEU A 103 -14.21 -16.99 11.08
N ALA A 104 -14.25 -17.49 9.84
CA ALA A 104 -14.44 -18.91 9.56
C ALA A 104 -13.30 -19.80 10.08
N THR A 105 -12.07 -19.28 10.11
CA THR A 105 -10.89 -20.00 10.63
C THR A 105 -10.55 -19.66 12.09
N GLY A 106 -11.29 -18.77 12.74
CA GLY A 106 -11.02 -18.31 14.11
C GLY A 106 -9.77 -17.41 14.26
N LEU A 107 -9.20 -16.91 13.16
CA LEU A 107 -8.02 -16.05 13.13
C LEU A 107 -8.34 -14.56 13.33
N VAL A 108 -9.60 -14.16 13.20
CA VAL A 108 -10.05 -12.76 13.41
C VAL A 108 -10.90 -12.65 14.68
N ASP A 109 -10.65 -11.60 15.45
CA ASP A 109 -11.48 -11.17 16.58
C ASP A 109 -11.91 -9.70 16.36
N LEU A 110 -13.18 -9.50 16.01
CA LEU A 110 -13.73 -8.16 15.78
C LEU A 110 -13.91 -7.35 17.07
N GLY A 111 -13.87 -7.98 18.25
CA GLY A 111 -13.90 -7.29 19.54
C GLY A 111 -12.51 -6.84 20.01
N LYS A 112 -11.43 -7.39 19.45
CA LYS A 112 -10.05 -6.99 19.82
C LYS A 112 -9.76 -5.52 19.52
N PRO A 113 -10.08 -4.96 18.33
CA PRO A 113 -9.89 -3.55 18.05
C PRO A 113 -10.54 -2.61 19.08
N GLU A 114 -11.78 -2.92 19.49
CA GLU A 114 -12.52 -2.16 20.51
C GLU A 114 -11.81 -2.20 21.87
N LYS A 115 -11.42 -3.39 22.33
CA LYS A 115 -10.72 -3.56 23.61
C LYS A 115 -9.41 -2.78 23.66
N VAL A 116 -8.60 -2.88 22.60
CA VAL A 116 -7.33 -2.16 22.49
C VAL A 116 -7.56 -0.65 22.57
N LEU A 117 -8.57 -0.13 21.86
CA LEU A 117 -8.86 1.30 21.83
C LEU A 117 -9.44 1.80 23.17
N LEU A 118 -10.31 1.02 23.84
CA LEU A 118 -10.80 1.33 25.19
C LEU A 118 -9.67 1.40 26.22
N GLU A 119 -8.73 0.46 26.17
CA GLU A 119 -7.56 0.45 27.05
C GLU A 119 -6.68 1.69 26.80
N GLN A 120 -6.47 2.06 25.54
CA GLN A 120 -5.71 3.27 25.18
C GLN A 120 -6.37 4.55 25.70
N LEU A 121 -7.68 4.71 25.50
CA LEU A 121 -8.44 5.88 25.96
C LEU A 121 -8.42 5.99 27.49
N SER A 122 -8.56 4.84 28.18
CA SER A 122 -8.53 4.76 29.64
C SER A 122 -7.17 5.17 30.21
N ARG A 123 -6.06 4.78 29.56
CA ARG A 123 -4.70 5.21 29.94
C ARG A 123 -4.46 6.71 29.76
N GLN A 124 -5.14 7.34 28.82
CA GLN A 124 -5.04 8.77 28.54
C GLN A 124 -5.92 9.64 29.46
N GLY A 125 -6.66 9.04 30.41
CA GLY A 125 -7.60 9.77 31.27
C GLY A 125 -8.75 10.40 30.48
N SER A 126 -9.09 9.85 29.32
CA SER A 126 -10.17 10.35 28.46
C SER A 126 -11.54 10.12 29.11
N PHE A 127 -12.54 10.92 28.70
CA PHE A 127 -13.93 10.74 29.13
C PHE A 127 -14.41 9.29 28.93
N PRO A 128 -15.32 8.79 29.78
CA PRO A 128 -15.87 7.45 29.61
C PRO A 128 -16.62 7.35 28.27
N VAL A 129 -16.02 6.66 27.30
CA VAL A 129 -16.65 6.31 26.02
C VAL A 129 -17.31 4.95 26.19
N THR A 130 -18.60 4.85 25.86
CA THR A 130 -19.29 3.55 25.90
C THR A 130 -18.82 2.64 24.77
N ALA A 131 -18.86 1.33 24.99
CA ALA A 131 -18.52 0.34 23.97
C ALA A 131 -19.36 0.52 22.70
N GLU A 132 -20.65 0.83 22.85
CA GLU A 132 -21.58 1.06 21.74
C GLU A 132 -21.18 2.26 20.90
N LEU A 133 -20.83 3.39 21.55
CA LEU A 133 -20.36 4.59 20.84
C LEU A 133 -19.06 4.29 20.11
N LEU A 134 -18.13 3.56 20.73
CA LEU A 134 -16.86 3.22 20.10
C LEU A 134 -17.05 2.36 18.86
N ARG A 135 -17.90 1.33 18.92
CA ARG A 135 -18.27 0.50 17.76
C ARG A 135 -18.87 1.34 16.65
N ALA A 136 -19.78 2.26 16.97
CA ALA A 136 -20.38 3.16 16.00
C ALA A 136 -19.34 4.05 15.32
N LEU A 137 -18.39 4.61 16.09
CA LEU A 137 -17.28 5.42 15.56
C LEU A 137 -16.34 4.61 14.67
N MET A 138 -16.01 3.38 15.04
CA MET A 138 -15.17 2.49 14.23
C MET A 138 -15.85 2.12 12.90
N LEU A 139 -17.15 1.80 12.93
CA LEU A 139 -17.93 1.55 11.71
C LEU A 139 -18.00 2.81 10.83
N ALA A 140 -18.24 3.98 11.45
CA ALA A 140 -18.24 5.25 10.73
C ALA A 140 -16.86 5.54 10.11
N GLN A 141 -15.76 5.30 10.84
CA GLN A 141 -14.40 5.44 10.32
C GLN A 141 -14.16 4.52 9.14
N LEU A 142 -14.60 3.25 9.20
CA LEU A 142 -14.45 2.31 8.09
C LEU A 142 -15.18 2.80 6.84
N LEU A 143 -16.41 3.31 6.98
CA LEU A 143 -17.18 3.85 5.86
C LEU A 143 -16.58 5.16 5.31
N LEU A 144 -16.16 6.06 6.20
CA LEU A 144 -15.61 7.37 5.85
C LEU A 144 -14.18 7.30 5.33
N ALA A 145 -13.45 6.20 5.57
CA ALA A 145 -12.08 5.98 5.10
C ALA A 145 -11.93 6.03 3.57
N TYR A 146 -13.03 5.92 2.82
CA TYR A 146 -13.03 6.15 1.37
C TYR A 146 -12.56 7.57 1.02
N ILE A 147 -12.94 8.58 1.80
CA ILE A 147 -12.56 9.98 1.55
C ILE A 147 -11.03 10.15 1.64
N PRO A 148 -10.33 9.81 2.74
CA PRO A 148 -8.88 9.89 2.79
C PRO A 148 -8.20 8.92 1.81
N ALA A 149 -8.82 7.78 1.47
CA ALA A 149 -8.30 6.87 0.45
C ALA A 149 -8.13 7.53 -0.92
N VAL A 150 -9.11 8.35 -1.35
CA VAL A 150 -9.08 9.06 -2.65
C VAL A 150 -8.54 10.50 -2.55
N THR A 151 -8.04 10.92 -1.39
CA THR A 151 -7.49 12.27 -1.17
C THR A 151 -6.09 12.20 -0.57
N LEU A 152 -5.96 12.27 0.76
CA LEU A 152 -4.67 12.37 1.44
C LEU A 152 -3.82 11.12 1.20
N ASN A 153 -4.35 9.91 1.41
CA ASN A 153 -3.58 8.69 1.18
C ASN A 153 -3.26 8.46 -0.29
N ALA A 154 -4.15 8.86 -1.21
CA ALA A 154 -3.86 8.87 -2.64
C ALA A 154 -2.70 9.82 -2.98
N PHE A 155 -2.63 11.01 -2.35
CA PHE A 155 -1.52 11.93 -2.55
C PHE A 155 -0.18 11.32 -2.10
N PHE A 156 -0.15 10.66 -0.95
CA PHE A 156 1.06 9.95 -0.50
C PHE A 156 1.42 8.79 -1.45
N ALA A 157 0.43 7.96 -1.81
CA ALA A 157 0.62 6.84 -2.74
C ALA A 157 1.09 7.28 -4.14
N LEU A 158 0.70 8.47 -4.59
CA LEU A 158 1.10 9.01 -5.89
C LEU A 158 2.63 9.03 -6.06
N GLY A 159 3.37 9.38 -4.99
CA GLY A 159 4.84 9.38 -5.01
C GLY A 159 5.45 8.03 -5.36
N GLU A 160 4.82 6.95 -4.93
CA GLU A 160 5.25 5.59 -5.24
C GLU A 160 4.79 5.14 -6.62
N GLU A 161 3.51 5.38 -6.94
CA GLU A 161 2.90 4.91 -8.18
C GLU A 161 3.51 5.56 -9.43
N ILE A 162 3.98 6.81 -9.35
CA ILE A 162 4.77 7.44 -10.43
C ILE A 162 6.01 6.60 -10.76
N GLY A 163 6.71 6.07 -9.75
CA GLY A 163 7.87 5.23 -9.94
C GLY A 163 7.50 3.82 -10.42
N TRP A 164 6.65 3.11 -9.67
CA TRP A 164 6.38 1.69 -9.90
C TRP A 164 5.46 1.43 -11.10
N ARG A 165 4.30 2.10 -11.14
CA ARG A 165 3.24 1.85 -12.15
C ARG A 165 3.32 2.82 -13.32
N GLY A 166 4.01 3.95 -13.16
CA GLY A 166 4.35 4.89 -14.22
C GLY A 166 5.66 4.53 -14.91
N TYR A 167 6.78 4.89 -14.28
CA TYR A 167 8.11 4.79 -14.86
C TYR A 167 8.52 3.35 -15.14
N MET A 168 8.60 2.48 -14.12
CA MET A 168 9.12 1.12 -14.25
C MET A 168 8.24 0.26 -15.15
N TYR A 169 6.92 0.32 -14.98
CA TYR A 169 5.97 -0.41 -15.82
C TYR A 169 6.10 -0.07 -17.31
N ARG A 170 6.31 1.21 -17.64
CA ARG A 170 6.55 1.66 -19.01
C ARG A 170 7.83 1.08 -19.61
N ARG A 171 8.91 0.95 -18.82
CA ARG A 171 10.18 0.32 -19.27
C ARG A 171 10.05 -1.19 -19.46
N LEU A 172 9.07 -1.81 -18.81
CA LEU A 172 8.78 -3.23 -18.96
C LEU A 172 7.80 -3.52 -20.12
N GLY A 173 7.36 -2.48 -20.84
CA GLY A 173 6.52 -2.61 -22.04
C GLY A 173 5.03 -2.37 -21.80
N SER A 174 4.64 -1.90 -20.60
CA SER A 174 3.24 -1.54 -20.26
C SER A 174 2.23 -2.68 -20.47
N GLN A 175 2.66 -3.93 -20.26
CA GLN A 175 1.81 -5.12 -20.35
C GLN A 175 1.65 -5.76 -18.98
N PRO A 176 0.43 -6.06 -18.50
CA PRO A 176 0.19 -6.61 -17.17
C PRO A 176 0.45 -8.13 -17.15
N ASP A 177 1.61 -8.53 -17.68
CA ASP A 177 2.06 -9.91 -17.77
C ASP A 177 2.76 -10.36 -16.47
N LEU A 178 2.98 -11.67 -16.35
CA LEU A 178 3.61 -12.26 -15.16
C LEU A 178 4.99 -11.63 -14.89
N LYS A 179 5.76 -11.34 -15.95
CA LYS A 179 7.07 -10.71 -15.83
C LYS A 179 6.97 -9.33 -15.17
N SER A 180 6.09 -8.46 -15.66
CA SER A 180 5.92 -7.11 -15.12
C SER A 180 5.38 -7.15 -13.70
N ILE A 181 4.42 -8.04 -13.43
CA ILE A 181 3.85 -8.25 -12.09
C ILE A 181 4.94 -8.66 -11.09
N THR A 182 5.71 -9.71 -11.41
CA THR A 182 6.73 -10.23 -10.49
C THR A 182 7.89 -9.25 -10.33
N VAL A 183 8.37 -8.63 -11.41
CA VAL A 183 9.51 -7.71 -11.34
C VAL A 183 9.16 -6.44 -10.57
N ILE A 184 8.04 -5.79 -10.87
CA ILE A 184 7.62 -4.58 -10.14
C ILE A 184 7.28 -4.93 -8.69
N GLY A 185 6.49 -5.98 -8.45
CA GLY A 185 6.10 -6.38 -7.11
C GLY A 185 7.28 -6.75 -6.22
N THR A 186 8.26 -7.47 -6.75
CA THR A 186 9.48 -7.83 -6.01
C THR A 186 10.33 -6.61 -5.71
N THR A 187 10.56 -5.73 -6.70
CA THR A 187 11.31 -4.48 -6.48
C THR A 187 10.63 -3.59 -5.45
N TRP A 188 9.30 -3.48 -5.51
CA TRP A 188 8.52 -2.71 -4.55
C TRP A 188 8.57 -3.31 -3.14
N GLY A 189 8.46 -4.63 -3.01
CA GLY A 189 8.60 -5.33 -1.71
C GLY A 189 9.99 -5.17 -1.12
N LEU A 190 11.05 -5.32 -1.94
CA LEU A 190 12.43 -5.14 -1.50
C LEU A 190 12.75 -3.69 -1.11
N TRP A 191 12.11 -2.70 -1.74
CA TRP A 191 12.25 -1.29 -1.38
C TRP A 191 11.77 -1.00 0.06
N HIS A 192 10.89 -1.84 0.62
CA HIS A 192 10.47 -1.74 2.02
C HIS A 192 11.47 -2.36 3.01
N ALA A 193 12.52 -3.05 2.55
CA ALA A 193 13.39 -3.85 3.41
C ALA A 193 14.00 -3.05 4.57
N THR A 194 14.48 -1.83 4.32
CA THR A 194 15.07 -0.98 5.37
C THR A 194 14.02 -0.45 6.36
N ALA A 195 12.83 -0.07 5.88
CA ALA A 195 11.73 0.34 6.76
C ALA A 195 11.25 -0.83 7.64
N ILE A 196 11.14 -2.02 7.07
CA ILE A 196 10.78 -3.25 7.79
C ILE A 196 11.87 -3.61 8.81
N GLY A 197 13.13 -3.66 8.37
CA GLY A 197 14.26 -4.13 9.16
C GLY A 197 14.68 -3.20 10.30
N LEU A 198 14.72 -1.89 10.04
CA LEU A 198 15.17 -0.87 11.00
C LEU A 198 14.02 -0.32 11.85
N LEU A 199 12.87 -0.07 11.23
CA LEU A 199 11.75 0.61 11.89
C LEU A 199 10.67 -0.37 12.38
N GLY A 200 10.74 -1.64 11.98
CA GLY A 200 9.65 -2.59 12.24
C GLY A 200 8.37 -2.24 11.49
N HIS A 201 8.47 -1.48 10.39
CA HIS A 201 7.30 -1.12 9.58
C HIS A 201 6.60 -2.40 9.13
N ASN A 202 5.30 -2.53 9.39
CA ASN A 202 4.47 -3.71 9.09
C ASN A 202 4.82 -5.01 9.84
N TYR A 203 6.07 -5.20 10.25
CA TYR A 203 6.59 -6.38 10.95
C TYR A 203 7.44 -5.96 12.17
N PRO A 204 6.82 -5.41 13.23
CA PRO A 204 7.55 -4.96 14.43
C PRO A 204 8.34 -6.09 15.11
N VAL A 205 7.90 -7.35 14.97
CA VAL A 205 8.50 -8.53 15.60
C VAL A 205 9.46 -9.23 14.66
N LEU A 206 9.03 -9.63 13.45
CA LEU A 206 9.91 -10.34 12.50
C LEU A 206 11.03 -9.45 11.94
N ARG A 207 10.80 -8.14 11.83
CA ARG A 207 11.76 -7.19 11.24
C ARG A 207 12.29 -7.69 9.91
N TRP A 208 13.61 -7.85 9.74
CA TRP A 208 14.23 -8.35 8.51
C TRP A 208 13.61 -9.66 7.99
N ALA A 209 13.15 -10.55 8.87
CA ALA A 209 12.49 -11.80 8.48
C ALA A 209 11.07 -11.60 7.91
N GLY A 210 10.48 -10.41 8.07
CA GLY A 210 9.21 -10.02 7.45
C GLY A 210 9.34 -9.60 5.99
N VAL A 211 10.55 -9.28 5.50
CA VAL A 211 10.76 -8.85 4.10
C VAL A 211 10.32 -9.91 3.09
N PRO A 212 10.66 -11.21 3.24
CA PRO A 212 10.16 -12.26 2.37
C PRO A 212 8.64 -12.43 2.38
N LEU A 213 7.95 -12.07 3.46
CA LEU A 213 6.48 -12.10 3.55
C LEU A 213 5.84 -10.89 2.86
N PHE A 214 6.51 -9.74 2.87
CA PHE A 214 6.00 -8.53 2.23
C PHE A 214 6.14 -8.55 0.70
N ILE A 215 7.15 -9.23 0.17
CA ILE A 215 7.33 -9.39 -1.29
C ILE A 215 6.08 -9.98 -1.99
N PRO A 216 5.54 -11.15 -1.59
CA PRO A 216 4.34 -11.69 -2.24
C PRO A 216 3.12 -10.78 -2.05
N PHE A 217 3.04 -10.03 -0.96
CA PHE A 217 2.00 -9.02 -0.75
C PHE A 217 2.06 -7.92 -1.82
N CYS A 218 3.25 -7.35 -2.05
CA CYS A 218 3.50 -6.39 -3.12
C CYS A 218 3.27 -6.97 -4.53
N ILE A 219 3.62 -8.24 -4.77
CA ILE A 219 3.35 -8.93 -6.04
C ILE A 219 1.85 -9.04 -6.29
N LEU A 220 1.05 -9.47 -5.32
CA LEU A 220 -0.39 -9.59 -5.47
C LEU A 220 -1.07 -8.23 -5.70
N LEU A 221 -0.68 -7.21 -4.93
CA LEU A 221 -1.17 -5.84 -5.18
C LEU A 221 -0.79 -5.35 -6.58
N THR A 222 0.43 -5.62 -7.04
CA THR A 222 0.85 -5.31 -8.42
C THR A 222 -0.02 -6.05 -9.45
N ALA A 223 -0.34 -7.33 -9.22
CA ALA A 223 -1.20 -8.14 -10.08
C ALA A 223 -2.63 -7.57 -10.20
N ILE A 224 -3.13 -6.91 -9.15
CA ILE A 224 -4.43 -6.21 -9.14
C ILE A 224 -4.31 -4.85 -9.84
N MET A 225 -3.25 -4.09 -9.57
CA MET A 225 -3.08 -2.71 -10.06
C MET A 225 -2.76 -2.63 -11.56
N LEU A 226 -1.84 -3.45 -12.10
CA LEU A 226 -1.39 -3.30 -13.50
C LEU A 226 -2.52 -3.46 -14.53
N PRO A 227 -3.46 -4.42 -14.40
CA PRO A 227 -4.61 -4.49 -15.28
C PRO A 227 -5.50 -3.23 -15.26
N LEU A 228 -5.67 -2.60 -14.09
CA LEU A 228 -6.44 -1.35 -13.94
C LEU A 228 -5.72 -0.18 -14.63
N VAL A 229 -4.41 -0.04 -14.39
CA VAL A 229 -3.57 0.99 -15.00
C VAL A 229 -3.59 0.88 -16.52
N THR A 230 -3.48 -0.35 -17.05
CA THR A 230 -3.49 -0.62 -18.49
C THR A 230 -4.81 -0.22 -19.14
N ARG A 231 -5.95 -0.61 -18.53
CA ARG A 231 -7.29 -0.29 -19.04
C ARG A 231 -7.61 1.20 -18.95
N ALA A 232 -7.22 1.86 -17.87
CA ALA A 232 -7.39 3.29 -17.71
C ALA A 232 -6.45 4.12 -18.60
N GLN A 233 -5.32 3.53 -19.04
CA GLN A 233 -4.16 4.23 -19.60
C GLN A 233 -3.71 5.38 -18.69
N SER A 234 -3.68 5.10 -17.37
CA SER A 234 -3.39 6.08 -16.33
C SER A 234 -3.06 5.36 -15.02
N ILE A 235 -2.14 5.88 -14.22
CA ILE A 235 -1.79 5.30 -12.91
C ILE A 235 -2.80 5.60 -11.81
N LEU A 236 -3.71 6.55 -12.05
CA LEU A 236 -4.70 7.01 -11.07
C LEU A 236 -5.46 5.86 -10.36
N PRO A 237 -5.91 4.78 -11.04
CA PRO A 237 -6.55 3.66 -10.35
C PRO A 237 -5.63 2.94 -9.36
N ALA A 238 -4.33 2.84 -9.64
CA ALA A 238 -3.37 2.29 -8.69
C ALA A 238 -3.15 3.25 -7.51
N VAL A 239 -3.10 4.56 -7.76
CA VAL A 239 -2.93 5.60 -6.74
C VAL A 239 -4.03 5.55 -5.69
N SER A 240 -5.28 5.51 -6.13
CA SER A 240 -6.46 5.43 -5.23
C SER A 240 -6.59 4.07 -4.56
N LEU A 241 -6.27 2.96 -5.25
CA LEU A 241 -6.25 1.63 -4.64
C LEU A 241 -5.20 1.55 -3.52
N HIS A 242 -3.99 2.04 -3.78
CA HIS A 242 -2.91 2.10 -2.80
C HIS A 242 -3.29 3.06 -1.65
N GLY A 243 -3.88 4.22 -1.96
CA GLY A 243 -4.42 5.11 -0.93
C GLY A 243 -5.45 4.43 -0.03
N ALA A 244 -6.32 3.58 -0.58
CA ALA A 244 -7.26 2.78 0.18
C ALA A 244 -6.57 1.70 1.03
N LEU A 245 -5.53 1.03 0.52
CA LEU A 245 -4.68 0.11 1.31
C LEU A 245 -4.12 0.84 2.54
N ASN A 246 -3.54 2.03 2.37
CA ASN A 246 -2.95 2.79 3.47
C ASN A 246 -3.99 3.24 4.51
N ALA A 247 -5.22 3.54 4.07
CA ALA A 247 -6.30 3.95 4.96
C ALA A 247 -6.93 2.78 5.75
N LEU A 248 -7.00 1.58 5.14
CA LEU A 248 -7.88 0.50 5.62
C LEU A 248 -7.12 -0.73 6.12
N TRP A 249 -5.93 -1.02 5.58
CA TRP A 249 -5.33 -2.34 5.78
C TRP A 249 -4.83 -2.58 7.21
N SER A 250 -4.53 -1.51 7.96
CA SER A 250 -4.18 -1.60 9.39
C SER A 250 -5.28 -2.25 10.23
N PHE A 251 -6.55 -2.17 9.80
CA PHE A 251 -7.65 -2.89 10.45
C PHE A 251 -7.42 -4.40 10.44
N THR A 252 -6.87 -4.96 9.37
CA THR A 252 -6.62 -6.41 9.27
C THR A 252 -5.63 -6.87 10.35
N ILE A 253 -4.60 -6.05 10.60
CA ILE A 253 -3.58 -6.30 11.62
C ILE A 253 -4.23 -6.21 13.02
N LEU A 254 -4.96 -5.14 13.29
CA LEU A 254 -5.61 -4.91 14.59
C LEU A 254 -6.66 -5.97 14.93
N ALA A 255 -7.42 -6.43 13.92
CA ALA A 255 -8.45 -7.46 14.08
C ALA A 255 -7.90 -8.90 14.06
N THR A 256 -6.60 -9.10 13.77
CA THR A 256 -5.97 -10.42 13.87
C THR A 256 -5.94 -10.84 15.34
N ARG A 257 -6.51 -12.01 15.65
CA ARG A 257 -6.56 -12.55 17.02
C ARG A 257 -5.14 -12.83 17.54
N LEU A 258 -4.35 -13.53 16.75
CA LEU A 258 -2.98 -13.93 17.08
C LEU A 258 -2.07 -12.70 17.24
N GLU A 259 -1.01 -12.86 18.05
CA GLU A 259 -0.03 -11.82 18.35
C GLU A 259 1.38 -12.32 18.03
N GLY A 260 2.36 -11.41 18.12
CA GLY A 260 3.75 -11.75 17.88
C GLY A 260 4.00 -12.26 16.47
N ILE A 261 4.95 -13.20 16.35
CA ILE A 261 5.34 -13.81 15.07
C ILE A 261 4.16 -14.51 14.40
N GLU A 262 3.32 -15.21 15.16
CA GLU A 262 2.17 -15.93 14.59
C GLU A 262 1.15 -14.95 13.97
N GLY A 263 0.88 -13.84 14.66
CA GLY A 263 0.03 -12.77 14.13
C GLY A 263 0.58 -12.17 12.83
N GLU A 264 1.88 -11.94 12.75
CA GLU A 264 2.53 -11.41 11.53
C GLU A 264 2.52 -12.42 10.37
N VAL A 265 2.76 -13.71 10.65
CA VAL A 265 2.82 -14.77 9.62
C VAL A 265 1.44 -15.17 9.11
N LEU A 266 0.43 -15.19 9.98
CA LEU A 266 -0.91 -15.70 9.62
C LEU A 266 -1.94 -14.60 9.39
N GLY A 267 -1.74 -13.40 9.94
CA GLY A 267 -2.74 -12.33 9.95
C GLY A 267 -2.80 -11.48 8.68
N GLY A 268 -3.10 -10.19 8.89
CA GLY A 268 -3.42 -9.21 7.85
C GLY A 268 -2.38 -9.00 6.75
N LEU A 269 -1.10 -9.12 7.07
CA LEU A 269 0.01 -9.03 6.09
C LEU A 269 0.64 -10.38 5.78
N GLY A 270 0.21 -11.42 6.48
CA GLY A 270 0.64 -12.80 6.32
C GLY A 270 -0.31 -13.61 5.45
N ALA A 271 -0.42 -14.91 5.75
CA ALA A 271 -1.14 -15.88 4.94
C ALA A 271 -2.61 -15.49 4.66
N LEU A 272 -3.35 -15.03 5.67
CA LEU A 272 -4.77 -14.67 5.51
C LEU A 272 -4.95 -13.42 4.64
N GLY A 273 -4.09 -12.41 4.82
CA GLY A 273 -4.05 -11.23 3.96
C GLY A 273 -3.73 -11.56 2.51
N LEU A 274 -2.69 -12.37 2.28
CA LEU A 274 -2.30 -12.85 0.95
C LEU A 274 -3.44 -13.64 0.28
N LEU A 275 -4.12 -14.52 1.02
CA LEU A 275 -5.26 -15.27 0.51
C LEU A 275 -6.41 -14.35 0.11
N SER A 276 -6.72 -13.33 0.93
CA SER A 276 -7.74 -12.33 0.59
C SER A 276 -7.42 -11.59 -0.70
N LEU A 277 -6.19 -11.08 -0.85
CA LEU A 277 -5.76 -10.40 -2.07
C LEU A 277 -5.77 -11.33 -3.29
N ALA A 278 -5.40 -12.61 -3.12
CA ALA A 278 -5.47 -13.60 -4.17
C ALA A 278 -6.91 -13.82 -4.65
N VAL A 279 -7.90 -13.87 -3.76
CA VAL A 279 -9.32 -13.93 -4.11
C VAL A 279 -9.73 -12.70 -4.93
N VAL A 280 -9.35 -11.48 -4.51
CA VAL A 280 -9.63 -10.26 -5.27
C VAL A 280 -9.02 -10.30 -6.67
N TYR A 281 -7.75 -10.72 -6.78
CA TYR A 281 -7.09 -10.90 -8.07
C TYR A 281 -7.83 -11.90 -8.97
N LEU A 282 -8.26 -13.05 -8.44
CA LEU A 282 -9.00 -14.06 -9.20
C LEU A 282 -10.35 -13.53 -9.69
N VAL A 283 -11.11 -12.85 -8.83
CA VAL A 283 -12.39 -12.21 -9.21
C VAL A 283 -12.18 -11.19 -10.31
N LEU A 284 -11.18 -10.32 -10.17
CA LEU A 284 -10.83 -9.32 -11.16
C LEU A 284 -10.44 -9.96 -12.51
N ARG A 285 -9.66 -11.04 -12.47
CA ARG A 285 -9.25 -11.78 -13.67
C ARG A 285 -10.44 -12.41 -14.39
N VAL A 286 -11.37 -13.01 -13.65
CA VAL A 286 -12.62 -13.58 -14.22
C VAL A 286 -13.49 -12.48 -14.82
N PHE A 287 -13.67 -11.36 -14.11
CA PHE A 287 -14.45 -10.22 -14.59
C PHE A 287 -13.90 -9.68 -15.92
N PHE A 288 -12.59 -9.45 -15.99
CA PHE A 288 -11.94 -8.96 -17.20
C PHE A 288 -11.98 -9.95 -18.36
N ASN A 289 -11.84 -11.26 -18.10
CA ASN A 289 -11.98 -12.28 -19.14
C ASN A 289 -13.40 -12.31 -19.72
N ARG A 290 -14.44 -12.08 -18.90
CA ARG A 290 -15.82 -12.02 -19.38
C ARG A 290 -16.08 -10.78 -20.23
N LEU A 291 -15.54 -9.62 -19.84
CA LEU A 291 -15.65 -8.39 -20.64
C LEU A 291 -14.97 -8.54 -22.00
N ALA A 292 -13.80 -9.16 -22.06
CA ALA A 292 -13.07 -9.38 -23.31
C ALA A 292 -13.77 -10.34 -24.29
N ARG A 293 -14.68 -11.20 -23.80
CA ARG A 293 -15.49 -12.09 -24.64
C ARG A 293 -16.77 -11.45 -25.17
N ARG A 294 -17.15 -10.27 -24.66
CA ARG A 294 -18.41 -9.58 -24.99
C ARG A 294 -18.23 -8.38 -25.94
N GLY A 295 -17.00 -7.94 -26.17
CA GLY A 295 -16.65 -6.92 -27.15
C GLY A 295 -15.91 -7.56 -28.32
#